data_AF-A0A4V1VK91-F1
#
_entry.id   AF-A0A4V1VK91-F1
#
_cell.length_a   1.000
_cell.length_b   1.000
_cell.length_c   1.000
_cell.angle_alpha   90.00
_cell.angle_beta   90.00
_cell.angle_gamma   90.00
#
_symmetry.space_group_name_H-M   'P 1'
#
loop_
_entity.id
_entity.type
_entity.pdbx_description
1 polymer ?
#
loop_
_entity_poly.entity_id
_entity_poly.type
_entity_poly.pdbx_seq_one_letter_code
_entity_poly.pdbx_strand_id
1 'polypeptide(L)'
;MGQDRTKHPVSAIRLPGLPPADTPQVEAPAEAPSLAPEAVAQFLEAHPEFLAERPDLYRALSPPKRLHGERLADHMAAMLQAERRRVRSLEAEMDAAVTAGRAGYGLTIRVRLAVLALMRAQDVVETVTQELPALLGIESCWLLAEAPDRRGIYRLPPGTVARLIGPGKDAIVRSNPTDIELLHQEAAPLVVRDALQS
;
A
#
# COMPACT_ATOMS: atom_id res chain seq x y z
N MET A 1 7.13 -27.20 38.15
CA MET A 1 8.50 -26.94 37.66
C MET A 1 8.99 -28.20 36.97
N GLY A 2 8.95 -28.19 35.64
CA GLY A 2 9.50 -29.24 34.79
C GLY A 2 10.91 -28.89 34.37
N GLN A 3 11.77 -29.91 34.39
CA GLN A 3 13.07 -30.14 33.77
C GLN A 3 13.53 -31.46 34.45
N ASP A 4 14.07 -32.47 33.80
CA ASP A 4 15.15 -32.45 32.83
C ASP A 4 15.23 -33.83 32.16
N ARG A 5 15.89 -33.84 31.02
CA ARG A 5 16.13 -34.93 30.08
C ARG A 5 16.92 -36.09 30.70
N THR A 6 16.54 -37.32 30.38
CA THR A 6 17.47 -38.45 30.36
C THR A 6 17.30 -39.26 29.07
N LYS A 7 18.34 -39.17 28.25
CA LYS A 7 18.55 -39.94 27.03
C LYS A 7 18.87 -41.38 27.42
N HIS A 8 18.24 -42.35 26.77
CA HIS A 8 18.71 -43.73 26.78
C HIS A 8 19.14 -44.19 25.38
N PRO A 9 20.11 -45.13 25.32
CA PRO A 9 21.12 -45.20 24.28
C PRO A 9 20.81 -46.32 23.28
N VAL A 10 21.30 -46.20 22.04
CA VAL A 10 21.42 -47.35 21.15
C VAL A 10 22.82 -47.40 20.59
N SER A 11 23.51 -48.46 21.02
CA SER A 11 24.87 -48.85 20.67
C SER A 11 25.07 -49.01 19.17
N ALA A 12 26.20 -48.51 18.70
CA ALA A 12 26.76 -48.83 17.40
C ALA A 12 27.18 -50.30 17.34
N ILE A 13 26.54 -51.07 16.46
CA ILE A 13 27.07 -52.35 15.98
C ILE A 13 28.11 -52.03 14.92
N ARG A 14 29.33 -52.51 15.13
CA ARG A 14 30.49 -52.35 14.25
C ARG A 14 30.91 -53.72 13.74
N LEU A 15 31.07 -53.89 12.43
CA LEU A 15 31.81 -54.98 11.75
C LEU A 15 31.94 -54.62 10.24
N PRO A 16 32.93 -55.15 9.49
CA PRO A 16 34.22 -54.48 9.30
C PRO A 16 34.59 -54.26 7.82
N GLY A 17 35.51 -53.32 7.57
CA GLY A 17 36.20 -53.18 6.28
C GLY A 17 36.42 -51.72 5.89
N LEU A 18 37.57 -51.16 6.27
CA LEU A 18 38.04 -49.83 5.86
C LEU A 18 39.17 -50.02 4.84
N PRO A 19 39.18 -49.23 3.75
CA PRO A 19 40.22 -48.21 3.59
C PRO A 19 39.61 -46.79 3.50
N PRO A 20 40.43 -45.73 3.68
CA PRO A 20 40.03 -44.51 4.36
C PRO A 20 39.10 -43.60 3.55
N ALA A 21 38.49 -42.67 4.29
CA ALA A 21 37.50 -41.71 3.83
C ALA A 21 37.94 -40.90 2.60
N ASP A 22 37.22 -41.08 1.49
CA ASP A 22 37.01 -40.04 0.50
C ASP A 22 35.74 -39.27 0.87
N THR A 23 35.87 -38.40 1.88
CA THR A 23 35.02 -37.22 1.92
C THR A 23 35.19 -36.49 0.58
N PRO A 24 34.11 -36.14 -0.13
CA PRO A 24 34.22 -35.36 -1.35
C PRO A 24 35.02 -34.09 -1.03
N GLN A 25 36.18 -33.98 -1.66
CA GLN A 25 37.04 -32.82 -1.60
C GLN A 25 36.21 -31.64 -2.11
N VAL A 26 35.71 -30.84 -1.17
CA VAL A 26 35.30 -29.47 -1.45
C VAL A 26 36.59 -28.74 -1.76
N GLU A 27 36.85 -28.53 -3.05
CA GLU A 27 37.89 -27.64 -3.54
C GLU A 27 37.85 -26.35 -2.73
N ALA A 28 38.89 -26.18 -1.91
CA ALA A 28 39.14 -24.94 -1.21
C ALA A 28 39.22 -23.82 -2.26
N PRO A 29 38.59 -22.65 -2.02
CA PRO A 29 38.71 -21.53 -2.94
C PRO A 29 40.19 -21.19 -3.12
N ALA A 30 40.63 -21.17 -4.38
CA ALA A 30 41.98 -20.78 -4.76
C ALA A 30 42.41 -19.53 -3.98
N GLU A 31 43.57 -19.64 -3.35
CA GLU A 31 44.24 -18.60 -2.59
C GLU A 31 44.28 -17.32 -3.43
N ALA A 32 43.51 -16.30 -3.02
CA ALA A 32 43.52 -15.01 -3.68
C ALA A 32 44.96 -14.48 -3.65
N PRO A 33 45.49 -13.93 -4.76
CA PRO A 33 46.84 -13.39 -4.77
C PRO A 33 46.97 -12.36 -3.64
N SER A 34 47.92 -12.58 -2.72
CA SER A 34 48.23 -11.65 -1.65
C SER A 34 48.87 -10.40 -2.26
N LEU A 35 48.05 -9.51 -2.77
CA LEU A 35 48.47 -8.19 -3.22
C LEU A 35 49.06 -7.45 -2.01
N ALA A 36 50.28 -6.95 -2.18
CA ALA A 36 50.93 -6.14 -1.15
C ALA A 36 50.05 -4.90 -0.86
N PRO A 37 49.83 -4.55 0.42
CA PRO A 37 49.03 -3.38 0.80
C PRO A 37 49.49 -2.09 0.10
N GLU A 38 50.80 -1.91 -0.07
CA GLU A 38 51.40 -0.78 -0.80
C GLU A 38 51.01 -0.77 -2.27
N ALA A 39 50.91 -1.91 -2.93
CA ALA A 39 50.49 -2.00 -4.33
C ALA A 39 49.01 -1.62 -4.49
N VAL A 40 48.17 -1.99 -3.52
CA VAL A 40 46.75 -1.57 -3.48
C VAL A 40 46.64 -0.07 -3.22
N ALA A 41 47.41 0.48 -2.29
CA ALA A 41 47.43 1.92 -2.03
C ALA A 41 47.87 2.72 -3.27
N GLN A 42 48.96 2.30 -3.92
CA GLN A 42 49.49 2.95 -5.11
C GLN A 42 48.52 2.85 -6.31
N PHE A 43 47.80 1.74 -6.42
CA PHE A 43 46.73 1.57 -7.41
C PHE A 43 45.57 2.52 -7.18
N LEU A 44 45.12 2.69 -5.93
CA LEU A 44 44.03 3.59 -5.57
C LEU A 44 44.43 5.06 -5.71
N GLU A 45 45.69 5.42 -5.43
CA GLU A 45 46.22 6.76 -5.68
C GLU A 45 46.27 7.09 -7.18
N ALA A 46 46.64 6.12 -8.01
CA ALA A 46 46.66 6.28 -9.46
C ALA A 46 45.25 6.29 -10.09
N HIS A 47 44.23 5.80 -9.38
CA HIS A 47 42.85 5.69 -9.88
C HIS A 47 41.84 6.18 -8.84
N PRO A 48 41.77 7.50 -8.57
CA PRO A 48 40.94 8.04 -7.50
C PRO A 48 39.42 7.85 -7.73
N GLU A 49 39.00 7.68 -8.99
CA GLU A 49 37.61 7.39 -9.37
C GLU A 49 37.22 5.92 -9.16
N PHE A 50 38.17 5.00 -8.96
CA PHE A 50 37.94 3.55 -8.90
C PHE A 50 36.90 3.15 -7.85
N LEU A 51 36.94 3.79 -6.68
CA LEU A 51 35.95 3.55 -5.63
C LEU A 51 34.61 4.23 -5.93
N ALA A 52 34.59 5.36 -6.64
CA ALA A 52 33.37 6.04 -7.06
C ALA A 52 32.59 5.24 -8.12
N GLU A 53 33.28 4.53 -9.00
CA GLU A 53 32.69 3.69 -10.04
C GLU A 53 32.20 2.33 -9.53
N ARG A 54 32.62 1.93 -8.32
CA ARG A 54 32.27 0.63 -7.70
C ARG A 54 31.67 0.81 -6.31
N PRO A 55 30.45 1.38 -6.21
CA PRO A 55 29.84 1.80 -4.95
C PRO A 55 29.56 0.63 -3.97
N ASP A 56 29.45 -0.59 -4.48
CA ASP A 56 29.22 -1.80 -3.66
C ASP A 56 30.41 -2.13 -2.75
N LEU A 57 31.62 -1.69 -3.10
CA LEU A 57 32.82 -1.89 -2.29
C LEU A 57 32.78 -1.08 -0.98
N TYR A 58 32.09 0.07 -0.95
CA TYR A 58 31.93 0.84 0.30
C TYR A 58 31.11 0.11 1.37
N ARG A 59 30.23 -0.81 0.97
CA ARG A 59 29.46 -1.64 1.92
C ARG A 59 30.30 -2.75 2.55
N ALA A 60 31.37 -3.17 1.88
CA ALA A 60 32.28 -4.21 2.37
C ALA A 60 33.43 -3.65 3.24
N LEU A 61 33.74 -2.36 3.10
CA LEU A 61 34.79 -1.69 3.89
C LEU A 61 34.23 -1.21 5.24
N SER A 62 34.91 -1.55 6.34
CA SER A 62 34.57 -1.00 7.66
C SER A 62 34.80 0.52 7.65
N PRO A 63 33.83 1.36 8.06
CA PRO A 63 33.98 2.81 7.96
C PRO A 63 35.09 3.32 8.91
N PRO A 64 36.10 4.06 8.41
CA PRO A 64 37.10 4.69 9.28
C PRO A 64 36.53 5.94 9.96
N LYS A 65 36.93 6.17 11.22
CA LYS A 65 36.38 7.24 12.09
C LYS A 65 36.69 8.67 11.61
N ARG A 66 37.61 8.87 10.66
CA ARG A 66 37.95 10.18 10.07
C ARG A 66 38.49 10.00 8.64
N LEU A 67 37.93 10.73 7.68
CA LEU A 67 38.31 10.71 6.27
C LEU A 67 38.69 12.13 5.85
N HIS A 68 39.88 12.31 5.27
CA HIS A 68 40.29 13.58 4.66
C HIS A 68 40.23 13.43 3.13
N GLY A 69 39.34 14.22 2.51
CA GLY A 69 39.13 14.29 1.07
C GLY A 69 37.72 14.81 0.75
N GLU A 70 37.61 16.06 0.30
CA GLU A 70 36.35 16.77 0.00
C GLU A 70 35.41 15.92 -0.88
N ARG A 71 35.92 15.35 -1.99
CA ARG A 71 35.13 14.55 -2.94
C ARG A 71 34.47 13.31 -2.34
N LEU A 72 35.11 12.62 -1.39
CA LEU A 72 34.57 11.40 -0.79
C LEU A 72 33.54 11.74 0.31
N ALA A 73 33.82 12.81 1.06
CA ALA A 73 32.88 13.36 2.04
C ALA A 73 31.59 13.86 1.37
N ASP A 74 31.70 14.50 0.19
CA ASP A 74 30.57 14.93 -0.62
C ASP A 74 29.74 13.75 -1.13
N HIS A 75 30.39 12.65 -1.52
CA HIS A 75 29.68 11.43 -1.94
C HIS A 75 28.90 10.80 -0.78
N MET A 76 29.51 10.70 0.41
CA MET A 76 28.82 10.23 1.61
C MET A 76 27.66 11.16 2.02
N ALA A 77 27.84 12.47 1.88
CA ALA A 77 26.77 13.44 2.11
C ALA A 77 25.63 13.26 1.09
N ALA A 78 25.93 13.08 -0.19
CA ALA A 78 24.94 12.83 -1.23
C ALA A 78 24.17 11.52 -1.00
N MET A 79 24.85 10.43 -0.62
CA MET A 79 24.21 9.17 -0.26
C MET A 79 23.31 9.30 0.97
N LEU A 80 23.79 9.97 2.03
CA LEU A 80 22.98 10.21 3.23
C LEU A 80 21.75 11.06 2.92
N GLN A 81 21.88 12.05 2.03
CA GLN A 81 20.75 12.86 1.57
C GLN A 81 19.78 12.05 0.73
N ALA A 82 20.25 11.19 -0.16
CA ALA A 82 19.42 10.28 -0.95
C ALA A 82 18.64 9.30 -0.05
N GLU A 83 19.31 8.72 0.95
CA GLU A 83 18.68 7.81 1.89
C GLU A 83 17.64 8.52 2.76
N ARG A 84 17.97 9.72 3.28
CA ARG A 84 17.00 10.56 4.00
C ARG A 84 15.79 10.94 3.14
N ARG A 85 15.99 11.19 1.83
CA ARG A 85 14.88 11.45 0.90
C ARG A 85 14.00 10.21 0.73
N ARG A 86 14.61 9.03 0.62
CA ARG A 86 13.91 7.75 0.49
C ARG A 86 13.10 7.38 1.73
N VAL A 87 13.65 7.60 2.93
CA VAL A 87 12.93 7.40 4.18
C VAL A 87 11.72 8.33 4.25
N ARG A 88 11.90 9.63 3.96
CA ARG A 88 10.78 10.59 3.93
C ARG A 88 9.70 10.23 2.92
N SER A 89 10.06 9.72 1.73
CA SER A 89 9.06 9.29 0.75
C SER A 89 8.28 8.08 1.25
N LEU A 90 8.96 7.11 1.89
CA LEU A 90 8.31 5.93 2.46
C LEU A 90 7.37 6.29 3.62
N GLU A 91 7.77 7.22 4.49
CA GLU A 91 6.93 7.75 5.56
C GLU A 91 5.67 8.43 4.99
N ALA A 92 5.82 9.24 3.94
CA ALA A 92 4.68 9.88 3.28
C ALA A 92 3.73 8.87 2.61
N GLU A 93 4.26 7.82 1.98
CA GLU A 93 3.46 6.72 1.42
C GLU A 93 2.69 5.96 2.51
N MET A 94 3.34 5.66 3.63
CA MET A 94 2.70 5.02 4.78
C MET A 94 1.58 5.89 5.36
N ASP A 95 1.83 7.18 5.57
CA ASP A 95 0.82 8.11 6.09
C ASP A 95 -0.37 8.24 5.13
N ALA A 96 -0.12 8.29 3.82
CA ALA A 96 -1.19 8.27 2.81
C ALA A 96 -1.99 6.96 2.87
N ALA A 97 -1.33 5.81 2.99
CA ALA A 97 -1.98 4.50 3.10
C ALA A 97 -2.80 4.37 4.39
N VAL A 98 -2.30 4.84 5.53
CA VAL A 98 -3.03 4.86 6.81
C VAL A 98 -4.23 5.80 6.72
N THR A 99 -4.07 6.98 6.12
CA THR A 99 -5.16 7.94 5.93
C THR A 99 -6.25 7.38 5.02
N ALA A 100 -5.86 6.81 3.89
CA ALA A 100 -6.77 6.12 2.97
C ALA A 100 -7.46 4.93 3.65
N GLY A 101 -6.71 4.16 4.45
CA GLY A 101 -7.24 3.07 5.26
C GLY A 101 -8.30 3.57 6.25
N ARG A 102 -8.02 4.61 7.04
CA ARG A 102 -8.99 5.20 7.98
C ARG A 102 -10.23 5.74 7.26
N ALA A 103 -10.06 6.41 6.12
CA ALA A 103 -11.18 6.88 5.31
C ALA A 103 -12.04 5.71 4.79
N GLY A 104 -11.40 4.64 4.31
CA GLY A 104 -12.09 3.42 3.85
C GLY A 104 -12.79 2.65 4.97
N TYR A 105 -12.17 2.53 6.14
CA TYR A 105 -12.80 1.93 7.33
C TYR A 105 -14.00 2.74 7.80
N GLY A 106 -13.90 4.08 7.80
CA GLY A 106 -15.00 4.98 8.12
C GLY A 106 -16.19 4.78 7.17
N LEU A 107 -15.92 4.74 5.85
CA LEU A 107 -16.96 4.47 4.86
C LEU A 107 -17.59 3.08 5.04
N THR A 108 -16.78 2.04 5.30
CA THR A 108 -17.29 0.68 5.49
C THR A 108 -18.25 0.59 6.67
N ILE A 109 -17.94 1.26 7.80
CA ILE A 109 -18.83 1.30 8.97
C ILE A 109 -20.14 2.02 8.60
N ARG A 110 -20.06 3.18 7.96
CA ARG A 110 -21.24 3.95 7.51
C ARG A 110 -22.13 3.16 6.58
N VAL A 111 -21.55 2.47 5.59
CA VAL A 111 -22.28 1.60 4.67
C VAL A 111 -22.95 0.46 5.41
N ARG A 112 -22.27 -0.21 6.35
CA ARG A 112 -22.88 -1.26 7.17
C ARG A 112 -24.08 -0.74 7.97
N LEU A 113 -23.96 0.45 8.57
CA LEU A 113 -25.07 1.07 9.29
C LEU A 113 -26.23 1.43 8.36
N ALA A 114 -25.96 1.97 7.17
CA ALA A 114 -26.97 2.26 6.16
C ALA A 114 -27.70 0.98 5.69
N VAL A 115 -26.96 -0.11 5.45
CA VAL A 115 -27.55 -1.42 5.10
C VAL A 115 -28.43 -1.93 6.23
N LEU A 116 -27.97 -1.87 7.48
CA LEU A 116 -28.79 -2.28 8.63
C LEU A 116 -30.06 -1.42 8.77
N ALA A 117 -29.97 -0.11 8.51
CA ALA A 117 -31.13 0.78 8.51
C ALA A 117 -32.14 0.36 7.44
N LEU A 118 -31.68 0.06 6.21
CA LEU A 118 -32.55 -0.43 5.14
C LEU A 118 -33.17 -1.80 5.46
N MET A 119 -32.42 -2.73 6.07
CA MET A 119 -32.93 -4.05 6.45
C MET A 119 -34.06 -3.99 7.49
N ARG A 120 -34.05 -2.97 8.37
CA ARG A 120 -35.09 -2.76 9.39
C ARG A 120 -36.19 -1.77 8.96
N ALA A 121 -36.09 -1.20 7.76
CA ALA A 121 -36.98 -0.14 7.31
C ALA A 121 -38.42 -0.67 7.17
N GLN A 122 -39.36 0.05 7.76
CA GLN A 122 -40.80 -0.17 7.53
C GLN A 122 -41.28 0.62 6.31
N ASP A 123 -40.73 1.83 6.14
CA ASP A 123 -40.86 2.64 4.93
C ASP A 123 -39.47 2.93 4.37
N VAL A 124 -39.15 2.30 3.23
CA VAL A 124 -37.85 2.44 2.57
C VAL A 124 -37.65 3.86 2.07
N VAL A 125 -38.71 4.54 1.61
CA VAL A 125 -38.61 5.92 1.10
C VAL A 125 -38.23 6.86 2.24
N GLU A 126 -38.88 6.71 3.40
CA GLU A 126 -38.56 7.50 4.58
C GLU A 126 -37.13 7.22 5.06
N THR A 127 -36.74 5.96 5.20
CA THR A 127 -35.38 5.60 5.63
C THR A 127 -34.32 6.12 4.65
N VAL A 128 -34.55 6.05 3.34
CA VAL A 128 -33.62 6.60 2.34
C VAL A 128 -33.54 8.12 2.39
N THR A 129 -34.66 8.82 2.55
CA THR A 129 -34.67 10.29 2.51
C THR A 129 -34.26 10.95 3.82
N GLN A 130 -34.53 10.32 4.98
CA GLN A 130 -34.34 10.91 6.30
C GLN A 130 -33.16 10.33 7.08
N GLU A 131 -32.89 9.02 6.97
CA GLU A 131 -31.86 8.36 7.80
C GLU A 131 -30.53 8.19 7.06
N LEU A 132 -30.57 7.76 5.80
CA LEU A 132 -29.37 7.46 5.01
C LEU A 132 -28.41 8.65 4.84
N PRO A 133 -28.87 9.91 4.63
CA PRO A 133 -27.97 11.04 4.46
C PRO A 133 -27.02 11.20 5.65
N ALA A 134 -27.57 11.14 6.86
CA ALA A 134 -26.78 11.22 8.09
C ALA A 134 -25.84 10.02 8.28
N LEU A 135 -26.29 8.81 7.96
CA LEU A 135 -25.46 7.60 8.10
C LEU A 135 -24.29 7.58 7.12
N LEU A 136 -24.49 8.02 5.89
CA LEU A 136 -23.46 8.05 4.85
C LEU A 136 -22.58 9.32 4.95
N GLY A 137 -23.10 10.38 5.57
CA GLY A 137 -22.46 11.69 5.63
C GLY A 137 -22.54 12.43 4.29
N ILE A 138 -23.73 12.39 3.67
CA ILE A 138 -24.10 13.14 2.46
C ILE A 138 -25.24 14.10 2.80
N GLU A 139 -25.43 15.13 1.98
CA GLU A 139 -26.44 16.17 2.24
C GLU A 139 -27.88 15.68 2.08
N SER A 140 -28.16 14.90 1.03
CA SER A 140 -29.50 14.38 0.78
C SER A 140 -29.44 13.09 -0.05
N CYS A 141 -30.53 12.33 -0.03
CA CYS A 141 -30.71 11.13 -0.83
C CYS A 141 -32.18 11.03 -1.27
N TRP A 142 -32.39 10.69 -2.54
CA TRP A 142 -33.70 10.69 -3.16
C TRP A 142 -33.95 9.38 -3.91
N LEU A 143 -35.18 8.88 -3.83
CA LEU A 143 -35.66 7.81 -4.70
C LEU A 143 -36.55 8.40 -5.78
N LEU A 144 -36.23 8.06 -7.02
CA LEU A 144 -36.99 8.49 -8.19
C LEU A 144 -37.29 7.31 -9.11
N ALA A 145 -38.42 7.34 -9.80
CA ALA A 145 -38.84 6.27 -10.71
C ALA A 145 -39.50 6.81 -11.97
N GLU A 146 -39.24 6.17 -13.11
CA GLU A 146 -39.92 6.49 -14.38
C GLU A 146 -41.35 5.90 -14.44
N ALA A 147 -41.59 4.84 -13.68
CA ALA A 147 -42.87 4.14 -13.60
C ALA A 147 -43.73 4.68 -12.42
N PRO A 148 -45.06 4.74 -12.58
CA PRO A 148 -45.96 5.44 -11.65
C PRO A 148 -46.24 4.73 -10.31
N ASP A 149 -45.55 3.64 -9.97
CA ASP A 149 -46.17 2.61 -9.10
C ASP A 149 -45.63 2.52 -7.66
N ARG A 150 -45.08 3.62 -7.11
CA ARG A 150 -44.65 3.65 -5.69
C ARG A 150 -45.01 4.97 -5.01
N ARG A 151 -45.85 4.88 -3.97
CA ARG A 151 -46.17 6.01 -3.09
C ARG A 151 -44.88 6.55 -2.47
N GLY A 152 -44.73 7.87 -2.44
CA GLY A 152 -43.56 8.54 -1.87
C GLY A 152 -42.35 8.66 -2.79
N ILE A 153 -42.35 8.01 -3.97
CA ILE A 153 -41.25 8.12 -4.94
C ILE A 153 -41.56 9.21 -5.97
N TYR A 154 -40.58 10.10 -6.21
CA TYR A 154 -40.75 11.16 -7.19
C TYR A 154 -40.70 10.60 -8.62
N ARG A 155 -41.60 11.09 -9.48
CA ARG A 155 -41.71 10.57 -10.84
C ARG A 155 -40.75 11.28 -11.79
N LEU A 156 -40.02 10.49 -12.57
CA LEU A 156 -39.20 10.97 -13.67
C LEU A 156 -39.91 10.80 -15.02
N PRO A 157 -39.65 11.69 -15.99
CA PRO A 157 -40.00 11.44 -17.38
C PRO A 157 -39.36 10.12 -17.87
N PRO A 158 -40.06 9.32 -18.69
CA PRO A 158 -39.50 8.10 -19.26
C PRO A 158 -38.18 8.35 -20.02
N GLY A 159 -37.20 7.47 -19.84
CA GLY A 159 -35.88 7.55 -20.46
C GLY A 159 -34.88 8.49 -19.77
N THR A 160 -35.25 9.11 -18.65
CA THR A 160 -34.37 10.00 -17.88
C THR A 160 -33.17 9.24 -17.29
N VAL A 161 -33.39 8.06 -16.70
CA VAL A 161 -32.34 7.22 -16.11
C VAL A 161 -31.33 6.82 -17.17
N ALA A 162 -31.80 6.30 -18.32
CA ALA A 162 -30.94 5.90 -19.43
C ALA A 162 -30.14 7.08 -20.00
N ARG A 163 -30.75 8.26 -20.08
CA ARG A 163 -30.09 9.50 -20.55
C ARG A 163 -29.01 9.99 -19.58
N LEU A 164 -29.26 9.91 -18.26
CA LEU A 164 -28.37 10.48 -17.25
C LEU A 164 -27.23 9.55 -16.83
N ILE A 165 -27.51 8.25 -16.66
CA ILE A 165 -26.52 7.26 -16.23
C ILE A 165 -25.76 6.67 -17.43
N GLY A 166 -26.47 6.52 -18.56
CA GLY A 166 -25.94 5.90 -19.77
C GLY A 166 -26.02 4.37 -19.76
N PRO A 167 -25.87 3.72 -20.93
CA PRO A 167 -26.00 2.28 -21.04
C PRO A 167 -24.85 1.55 -20.31
N GLY A 168 -25.20 0.46 -19.61
CA GLY A 168 -24.23 -0.45 -19.00
C GLY A 168 -23.52 0.07 -17.75
N LYS A 169 -24.06 1.10 -17.10
CA LYS A 169 -23.57 1.60 -15.81
C LYS A 169 -24.69 1.54 -14.78
N ASP A 170 -24.34 1.06 -13.59
CA ASP A 170 -25.27 1.04 -12.45
C ASP A 170 -25.18 2.32 -11.62
N ALA A 171 -24.06 3.05 -11.72
CA ALA A 171 -23.87 4.31 -11.01
C ALA A 171 -22.93 5.27 -11.75
N ILE A 172 -23.09 6.57 -11.49
CA ILE A 172 -22.21 7.63 -11.97
C ILE A 172 -22.07 8.73 -10.93
N VAL A 173 -20.86 9.26 -10.75
CA VAL A 173 -20.60 10.47 -9.96
C VAL A 173 -20.42 11.65 -10.92
N ARG A 174 -21.21 12.72 -10.74
CA ARG A 174 -21.20 13.90 -11.60
C ARG A 174 -20.57 15.08 -10.88
N SER A 175 -19.50 15.62 -11.46
CA SER A 175 -18.79 16.79 -10.91
C SER A 175 -19.43 18.14 -11.26
N ASN A 176 -20.31 18.15 -12.27
CA ASN A 176 -21.10 19.31 -12.69
C ASN A 176 -22.49 18.80 -13.09
N PRO A 177 -23.41 18.63 -12.13
CA PRO A 177 -24.68 17.95 -12.35
C PRO A 177 -25.65 18.79 -13.19
N THR A 178 -26.40 18.11 -14.07
CA THR A 178 -27.51 18.66 -14.83
C THR A 178 -28.84 18.15 -14.26
N ASP A 179 -29.93 18.81 -14.64
CA ASP A 179 -31.30 18.45 -14.20
C ASP A 179 -31.46 18.51 -12.66
N ILE A 180 -30.71 19.40 -12.00
CA ILE A 180 -30.64 19.47 -10.54
C ILE A 180 -32.00 19.74 -9.88
N GLU A 181 -32.85 20.56 -10.50
CA GLU A 181 -34.20 20.83 -10.01
C GLU A 181 -35.08 19.58 -10.04
N LEU A 182 -34.97 18.79 -11.12
CA LEU A 182 -35.72 17.55 -11.29
C LEU A 182 -35.30 16.49 -10.26
N LEU A 183 -33.99 16.43 -9.95
CA LEU A 183 -33.40 15.35 -9.16
C LEU A 183 -33.30 15.65 -7.66
N HIS A 184 -33.04 16.91 -7.29
CA HIS A 184 -32.73 17.30 -5.91
C HIS A 184 -33.77 18.22 -5.29
N GLN A 185 -34.77 18.67 -6.05
CA GLN A 185 -35.90 19.45 -5.55
C GLN A 185 -35.43 20.66 -4.72
N GLU A 186 -35.86 20.76 -3.46
CA GLU A 186 -35.51 21.86 -2.55
C GLU A 186 -34.00 21.98 -2.29
N ALA A 187 -33.24 20.89 -2.45
CA ALA A 187 -31.78 20.89 -2.28
C ALA A 187 -31.01 21.36 -3.53
N ALA A 188 -31.68 21.47 -4.70
CA ALA A 188 -31.06 21.86 -5.97
C ALA A 188 -30.07 23.04 -5.90
N PRO A 189 -30.36 24.18 -5.23
CA PRO A 189 -29.44 25.32 -5.21
C PRO A 189 -28.12 25.07 -4.48
N LEU A 190 -28.03 24.00 -3.67
CA LEU A 190 -26.83 23.65 -2.89
C LEU A 190 -26.00 22.55 -3.56
N VAL A 191 -26.50 21.94 -4.65
CA VAL A 191 -25.84 20.79 -5.27
C VAL A 191 -24.71 21.23 -6.19
N VAL A 192 -23.48 20.98 -5.74
CA VAL A 192 -22.26 21.13 -6.57
C VAL A 192 -21.88 19.82 -7.25
N ARG A 193 -22.14 18.69 -6.59
CA ARG A 193 -21.83 17.34 -7.06
C ARG A 193 -22.91 16.37 -6.60
N ASP A 194 -23.14 15.33 -7.39
CA ASP A 194 -24.03 14.25 -7.00
C ASP A 194 -23.58 12.89 -7.54
N ALA A 195 -24.29 11.86 -7.11
CA ALA A 195 -24.18 10.52 -7.66
C ALA A 195 -25.58 9.99 -8.00
N LEU A 196 -25.68 9.30 -9.13
CA LEU A 196 -26.91 8.63 -9.57
C LEU A 196 -26.66 7.12 -9.55
N GLN A 197 -27.67 6.34 -9.18
CA GLN A 197 -27.66 4.89 -9.18
C GLN A 197 -29.01 4.34 -9.69
N SER A 198 -28.98 3.33 -10.57
CA SER A 198 -30.17 2.65 -11.13
C SER A 198 -30.46 1.30 -10.51
#